data_AF-A0AA42ZP23-F1
#
_entry.id   AF-A0AA42ZP23-F1
#
_cell.length_a   1.000
_cell.length_b   1.000
_cell.length_c   1.000
_cell.angle_alpha   90.00
_cell.angle_beta   90.00
_cell.angle_gamma   90.00
#
_symmetry.space_group_name_H-M   'P 1'
#
loop_
_entity.id
_entity.type
_entity.pdbx_description
1 polymer ?
#
loop_
_entity_poly.entity_id
_entity_poly.type
_entity_poly.pdbx_seq_one_letter_code
_entity_poly.pdbx_strand_id
1 'polypeptide(L)'
;KTEQLTIEAACQMECEIAMSENNANNATYLKKLIDEHGVKLREFNDDVYDSFGEAAEQVMEETRAHSALAKKVHGSFADARKNVGGWMKLSDVSYSLKRNRVLGL
;
A
#
# COMPACT_ATOMS: atom_id res chain seq x y z
N LYS A 1 0.67 13.40 -31.34
CA LYS A 1 -0.14 12.29 -30.79
C LYS A 1 0.71 11.04 -30.51
N THR A 2 1.51 10.54 -31.46
CA THR A 2 2.42 9.41 -31.21
C THR A 2 3.41 9.69 -30.08
N GLU A 3 4.06 10.85 -30.07
CA GLU A 3 5.01 11.22 -29.01
C GLU A 3 4.37 11.30 -27.62
N GLN A 4 3.14 11.82 -27.52
CA GLN A 4 2.39 11.86 -26.26
C GLN A 4 2.09 10.44 -25.74
N LEU A 5 1.64 9.55 -26.63
CA LEU A 5 1.38 8.16 -26.28
C LEU A 5 2.68 7.43 -25.87
N THR A 6 3.80 7.72 -26.52
CA THR A 6 5.10 7.16 -26.15
C THR A 6 5.50 7.58 -24.74
N ILE A 7 5.30 8.86 -24.39
CA ILE A 7 5.60 9.36 -23.04
C ILE A 7 4.68 8.71 -22.00
N GLU A 8 3.37 8.66 -22.27
CA GLU A 8 2.39 8.02 -21.37
C GLU A 8 2.73 6.54 -21.12
N ALA A 9 3.04 5.79 -22.19
CA ALA A 9 3.42 4.39 -22.10
C ALA A 9 4.74 4.18 -21.35
N ALA A 10 5.75 5.02 -21.60
CA ALA A 10 7.02 4.96 -20.88
C ALA A 10 6.82 5.21 -19.39
N CYS A 11 6.08 6.26 -19.01
CA CYS A 11 5.80 6.56 -17.61
C CYS A 11 5.02 5.43 -16.91
N GLN A 12 4.05 4.82 -17.60
CA GLN A 12 3.32 3.69 -17.04
C GLN A 12 4.24 2.48 -16.84
N MET A 13 5.04 2.14 -17.84
CA MET A 13 5.96 1.00 -17.76
C MET A 13 6.99 1.18 -16.64
N GLU A 14 7.58 2.36 -16.51
CA GLU A 14 8.54 2.64 -15.43
C GLU A 14 7.90 2.56 -14.05
N CYS A 15 6.62 2.97 -13.90
CA CYS A 15 5.89 2.79 -12.64
C CYS A 15 5.73 1.30 -12.29
N GLU A 16 5.40 0.47 -13.26
CA GLU A 16 5.23 -0.99 -13.09
C GLU A 16 6.57 -1.70 -12.83
N ILE A 17 7.63 -1.32 -13.56
CA ILE A 17 8.99 -1.84 -13.35
C ILE A 17 9.48 -1.46 -11.95
N ALA A 18 9.35 -0.20 -11.54
CA ALA A 18 9.81 0.26 -10.23
C ALA A 18 9.14 -0.53 -9.09
N MET A 19 7.83 -0.78 -9.16
CA MET A 19 7.15 -1.63 -8.16
C MET A 19 7.70 -3.06 -8.14
N SER A 20 7.95 -3.64 -9.31
CA SER A 20 8.46 -5.01 -9.46
C SER A 20 9.88 -5.15 -8.91
N GLU A 21 10.77 -4.21 -9.24
CA GLU A 21 12.15 -4.15 -8.75
C GLU A 21 12.20 -3.96 -7.23
N ASN A 22 11.37 -3.08 -6.67
CA ASN A 22 11.28 -2.90 -5.22
C ASN A 22 10.85 -4.21 -4.53
N ASN A 23 9.83 -4.90 -5.05
CA ASN A 23 9.38 -6.16 -4.46
C ASN A 23 10.46 -7.25 -4.51
N ALA A 24 11.22 -7.36 -5.61
CA ALA A 24 12.32 -8.31 -5.74
C ALA A 24 13.46 -8.01 -4.75
N ASN A 25 13.79 -6.73 -4.58
CA ASN A 25 14.92 -6.29 -3.77
C ASN A 25 14.60 -6.23 -2.27
N ASN A 26 13.36 -5.87 -1.89
CA ASN A 26 12.97 -5.68 -0.49
C ASN A 26 13.23 -6.92 0.38
N ALA A 27 12.91 -8.12 -0.12
CA ALA A 27 13.17 -9.36 0.61
C ALA A 27 14.67 -9.58 0.87
N THR A 28 15.51 -9.32 -0.14
CA THR A 28 16.97 -9.47 -0.05
C THR A 28 17.55 -8.50 0.97
N TYR A 29 17.18 -7.22 0.91
CA TYR A 29 17.77 -6.20 1.77
C TYR A 29 17.20 -6.22 3.20
N LEU A 30 15.93 -6.57 3.39
CA LEU A 30 15.38 -6.75 4.74
C LEU A 30 16.12 -7.88 5.48
N LYS A 31 16.40 -9.00 4.78
CA LYS A 31 17.21 -10.08 5.34
C LYS A 31 18.60 -9.61 5.78
N LYS A 32 19.30 -8.82 4.94
CA LYS A 32 20.60 -8.24 5.28
C LYS A 32 20.54 -7.33 6.50
N LEU A 33 19.52 -6.46 6.59
CA LEU A 33 19.32 -5.59 7.75
C LEU A 33 19.22 -6.39 9.05
N ILE A 34 18.47 -7.49 9.05
CA ILE A 34 18.28 -8.34 10.23
C ILE A 34 19.55 -9.14 10.54
N ASP A 35 20.07 -9.86 9.55
CA ASP A 35 21.11 -10.88 9.74
C ASP A 35 22.52 -10.27 9.87
N GLU A 36 22.84 -9.26 9.04
CA GLU A 36 24.19 -8.69 8.96
C GLU A 36 24.32 -7.43 9.83
N HIS A 37 23.26 -6.62 9.90
CA HIS A 37 23.28 -5.34 10.64
C HIS A 37 22.61 -5.42 12.01
N GLY A 38 22.03 -6.56 12.37
CA GLY A 38 21.45 -6.79 13.70
C GLY A 38 20.16 -6.02 13.98
N VAL A 39 19.49 -5.48 12.95
CA VAL A 39 18.24 -4.74 13.08
C VAL A 39 17.17 -5.61 13.74
N LYS A 40 16.44 -5.02 14.69
CA LYS A 40 15.34 -5.67 15.40
C LYS A 40 14.01 -5.28 14.77
N LEU A 41 13.47 -6.16 13.94
CA LEU A 41 12.13 -6.00 13.39
C LEU A 41 11.08 -6.01 14.51
N ARG A 42 10.14 -5.07 14.44
CA ARG A 42 9.03 -4.89 15.39
C ARG A 42 7.78 -4.52 14.63
N GLU A 43 6.65 -4.91 15.17
CA GLU A 43 5.32 -4.52 14.71
C GLU A 43 4.72 -3.56 15.72
N PHE A 44 3.96 -2.57 15.24
CA PHE A 44 3.15 -1.74 16.12
C PHE A 44 1.98 -2.58 16.66
N ASN A 45 1.59 -2.35 17.91
CA ASN A 45 0.44 -3.04 18.49
C ASN A 45 -0.88 -2.45 17.96
N ASP A 46 -1.98 -3.15 18.27
CA ASP A 46 -3.32 -2.74 17.84
C ASP A 46 -3.67 -1.33 18.33
N ASP A 47 -3.37 -0.98 19.59
CA ASP A 47 -3.65 0.36 20.15
C ASP A 47 -3.00 1.49 19.32
N VAL A 48 -1.77 1.27 18.82
CA VAL A 48 -1.07 2.24 17.96
C VAL A 48 -1.71 2.30 16.57
N TYR A 49 -2.09 1.16 15.99
CA TYR A 49 -2.78 1.12 14.70
C TYR A 49 -4.17 1.79 14.77
N ASP A 50 -4.92 1.57 15.84
CA ASP A 50 -6.20 2.23 16.09
C ASP A 50 -6.02 3.74 16.21
N SER A 51 -5.01 4.19 16.97
CA SER A 51 -4.66 5.60 17.10
C SER A 51 -4.28 6.24 15.75
N PHE A 52 -3.56 5.52 14.89
CA PHE A 52 -3.27 5.98 13.51
C PHE A 52 -4.54 6.12 12.68
N GLY A 53 -5.47 5.17 12.81
CA GLY A 53 -6.75 5.19 12.12
C GLY A 53 -7.60 6.40 12.50
N GLU A 54 -7.73 6.68 13.80
CA GLU A 54 -8.46 7.83 14.32
C GLU A 54 -7.86 9.15 13.85
N ALA A 55 -6.54 9.32 13.98
CA ALA A 55 -5.85 10.53 13.55
C ALA A 55 -5.95 10.73 12.03
N ALA A 56 -5.84 9.66 11.25
CA ALA A 56 -5.99 9.73 9.80
C ALA A 56 -7.41 10.16 9.39
N GLU A 57 -8.46 9.68 10.08
CA GLU A 57 -9.82 10.12 9.77
C GLU A 57 -10.02 11.60 10.08
N GLN A 58 -9.50 12.11 11.20
CA GLN A 58 -9.57 13.53 11.55
C GLN A 58 -8.90 14.42 10.49
N VAL A 59 -7.68 14.07 10.07
CA VAL A 59 -6.97 14.80 8.99
C VAL A 59 -7.77 14.76 7.68
N MET A 60 -8.39 13.62 7.37
CA MET A 60 -9.20 13.48 6.15
C MET A 60 -10.51 14.26 6.24
N GLU A 61 -11.14 14.39 7.40
CA GLU A 61 -12.28 15.28 7.62
C GLU A 61 -11.95 16.73 7.30
N GLU A 62 -10.84 17.25 7.83
CA GLU A 62 -10.35 18.59 7.54
C GLU A 62 -10.04 18.75 6.04
N THR A 63 -9.37 17.76 5.44
CA THR A 63 -9.06 17.75 4.01
C THR A 63 -10.31 17.79 3.14
N ARG A 64 -11.35 17.02 3.49
CA ARG A 64 -12.64 17.02 2.78
C ARG A 64 -13.38 18.35 2.95
N ALA A 65 -13.26 19.00 4.11
CA ALA A 65 -13.90 20.28 4.40
C ALA A 65 -13.23 21.44 3.64
N HIS A 66 -11.95 21.32 3.30
CA HIS A 66 -11.17 22.37 2.64
C HIS A 66 -11.76 22.81 1.27
N SER A 67 -12.23 21.87 0.43
CA SER A 67 -12.84 22.23 -0.85
C SER A 67 -13.75 21.16 -1.44
N ALA A 68 -14.65 21.58 -2.34
CA ALA A 68 -15.51 20.65 -3.09
C ALA A 68 -14.70 19.63 -3.91
N LEU A 69 -13.55 20.04 -4.46
CA LEU A 69 -12.67 19.15 -5.21
C LEU A 69 -12.03 18.11 -4.28
N ALA A 70 -11.54 18.51 -3.11
CA ALA A 70 -10.95 17.60 -2.12
C ALA A 70 -11.99 16.59 -1.63
N LYS A 71 -13.21 17.05 -1.33
CA LYS A 71 -14.34 16.17 -0.97
C LYS A 71 -14.63 15.14 -2.07
N LYS A 72 -14.65 15.56 -3.34
CA LYS A 72 -14.89 14.66 -4.49
C LYS A 72 -13.80 13.62 -4.64
N VAL A 73 -12.53 14.03 -4.62
CA VAL A 73 -11.38 13.13 -4.79
C VAL A 73 -11.31 12.13 -3.64
N HIS A 74 -11.43 12.59 -2.40
CA HIS A 74 -11.41 11.69 -1.25
C HIS A 74 -12.59 10.72 -1.27
N GLY A 75 -13.80 11.18 -1.62
CA GLY A 75 -14.97 10.28 -1.76
C GLY A 75 -14.69 9.15 -2.76
N SER A 76 -14.21 9.50 -3.95
CA SER A 76 -13.82 8.51 -4.97
C SER A 76 -12.76 7.52 -4.47
N PHE A 77 -11.75 8.01 -3.75
CA PHE A 77 -10.71 7.17 -3.16
C PHE A 77 -11.28 6.22 -2.09
N ALA A 78 -12.09 6.74 -1.16
CA ALA A 78 -12.66 5.96 -0.07
C ALA A 78 -13.58 4.84 -0.59
N ASP A 79 -14.39 5.13 -1.61
CA ASP A 79 -15.23 4.14 -2.28
C ASP A 79 -14.41 3.04 -2.96
N ALA A 80 -13.36 3.43 -3.71
CA ALA A 80 -12.45 2.47 -4.33
C ALA A 80 -11.73 1.61 -3.29
N ARG A 81 -11.22 2.22 -2.21
CA ARG A 81 -10.56 1.52 -1.09
C ARG A 81 -11.49 0.49 -0.45
N LYS A 82 -12.76 0.85 -0.22
CA LYS A 82 -13.76 -0.07 0.34
C LYS A 82 -14.03 -1.25 -0.58
N ASN A 83 -14.24 -1.00 -1.87
CA ASN A 83 -14.57 -2.03 -2.85
C ASN A 83 -13.39 -2.97 -3.12
N VAL A 84 -12.22 -2.43 -3.45
CA VAL A 84 -11.01 -3.21 -3.75
C VAL A 84 -10.51 -3.91 -2.49
N GLY A 85 -10.47 -3.23 -1.35
CA GLY A 85 -10.06 -3.82 -0.08
C GLY A 85 -10.97 -4.97 0.36
N GLY A 86 -12.28 -4.84 0.15
CA GLY A 86 -13.24 -5.91 0.39
C GLY A 86 -12.96 -7.16 -0.44
N TRP A 87 -12.61 -7.01 -1.71
CA TRP A 87 -12.16 -8.10 -2.57
C TRP A 87 -10.82 -8.69 -2.12
N MET A 88 -9.79 -7.85 -1.91
CA MET A 88 -8.44 -8.29 -1.50
C MET A 88 -8.45 -9.09 -0.20
N LYS A 89 -9.32 -8.73 0.75
CA LYS A 89 -9.54 -9.48 1.99
C LYS A 89 -9.91 -10.94 1.73
N LEU A 90 -10.68 -11.20 0.67
CA LEU A 90 -11.14 -12.53 0.30
C LEU A 90 -10.16 -13.26 -0.62
N SER A 91 -9.41 -12.54 -1.44
CA SER A 91 -8.43 -13.08 -2.38
C SER A 91 -7.01 -13.11 -1.79
N ASP A 92 -6.16 -12.16 -2.17
CA ASP A 92 -4.70 -12.22 -2.01
C ASP A 92 -4.26 -12.24 -0.56
N VAL A 93 -4.95 -11.48 0.32
CA VAL A 93 -4.64 -11.43 1.75
C VAL A 93 -4.94 -12.78 2.40
N SER A 94 -6.14 -13.31 2.18
CA SER A 94 -6.58 -14.59 2.71
C SER A 94 -5.72 -15.76 2.19
N TYR A 95 -5.41 -15.76 0.89
CA TYR A 95 -4.55 -16.76 0.29
C TYR A 95 -3.13 -16.71 0.87
N SER A 96 -2.52 -15.53 0.92
CA SER A 96 -1.15 -15.36 1.41
C SER A 96 -1.00 -15.81 2.87
N LEU A 97 -1.92 -15.41 3.74
CA LEU A 97 -1.92 -15.84 5.15
C LEU A 97 -2.04 -17.37 5.28
N LYS A 98 -2.97 -17.99 4.55
CA LYS A 98 -3.19 -19.44 4.61
C LYS A 98 -2.03 -20.23 4.02
N ARG A 99 -1.50 -19.81 2.88
CA ARG A 99 -0.34 -20.43 2.22
C ARG A 99 0.89 -20.35 3.12
N ASN A 100 1.21 -19.16 3.64
CA ASN A 100 2.39 -18.96 4.49
C ASN A 100 2.32 -19.82 5.75
N ARG A 101 1.15 -19.89 6.40
CA ARG A 101 0.93 -20.79 7.55
C ARG A 101 1.23 -22.25 7.22
N VAL A 102 0.79 -22.76 6.07
CA VAL A 102 1.06 -24.16 5.65
C VAL A 102 2.54 -24.38 5.37
N LEU A 103 3.24 -23.38 4.84
CA LEU A 103 4.66 -23.45 4.51
C LEU A 103 5.59 -23.15 5.70
N GLY A 104 5.05 -22.70 6.85
CA GLY A 104 5.85 -22.29 8.00
C GLY A 104 6.69 -21.04 7.75
N LEU A 105 6.19 -20.13 6.89
CA LEU A 105 6.78 -18.82 6.60
C LEU A 105 6.30 -17.75 7.58
#